data_AF-A0A9X7CGU8-F1
#
_entry.id   AF-A0A9X7CGU8-F1
#
_cell.length_a   1.000
_cell.length_b   1.000
_cell.length_c   1.000
_cell.angle_alpha   90.00
_cell.angle_beta   90.00
_cell.angle_gamma   90.00
#
_symmetry.space_group_name_H-M   'P 1'
#
loop_
_entity.id
_entity.type
_entity.pdbx_description
1 polymer ?
#
loop_
_entity_poly.entity_id
_entity_poly.type
_entity_poly.pdbx_seq_one_letter_code
_entity_poly.pdbx_strand_id
1 'polypeptide(L)'
;MNARARLLNAQARQANVLLKTADTFKDSLSADARHSLVAHATRILTGEILLSLPEVRKTYSASEIGDELGVSANKIGRLANKHNLKTNEYGMEVLDQAKHSHKQVPSFRYFENVKPVFRELLS
;
A
#
# COMPACT_ATOMS: atom_id res chain seq x y z
N MET A 1 -5.00 2.64 44.07
CA MET A 1 -4.73 3.22 42.73
C MET A 1 -5.45 2.37 41.69
N ASN A 2 -6.44 2.93 41.00
CA ASN A 2 -7.42 2.17 40.20
C ASN A 2 -6.79 1.53 38.95
N ALA A 3 -6.93 0.21 38.78
CA ALA A 3 -6.42 -0.54 37.63
C ALA A 3 -6.91 0.04 36.29
N ARG A 4 -8.18 0.49 36.23
CA ARG A 4 -8.78 1.16 35.07
C ARG A 4 -8.05 2.45 34.68
N ALA A 5 -7.64 3.26 35.66
CA ALA A 5 -6.89 4.49 35.38
C ALA A 5 -5.50 4.19 34.80
N ARG A 6 -4.83 3.12 35.28
CA ARG A 6 -3.55 2.67 34.72
C ARG A 6 -3.70 2.19 33.28
N LEU A 7 -4.78 1.45 32.98
CA LEU A 7 -5.10 0.98 31.64
C LEU A 7 -5.33 2.15 30.67
N LEU A 8 -6.21 3.10 31.02
CA LEU A 8 -6.49 4.27 30.19
C LEU A 8 -5.23 5.10 29.91
N ASN A 9 -4.39 5.29 30.93
CA ASN A 9 -3.11 5.96 30.75
C ASN A 9 -2.14 5.20 29.83
N ALA A 10 -2.14 3.86 29.88
CA ALA A 10 -1.34 3.05 28.96
C ALA A 10 -1.84 3.15 27.52
N GLN A 11 -3.16 3.08 27.31
CA GLN A 11 -3.80 3.25 26.00
C GLN A 11 -3.54 4.64 25.42
N ALA A 12 -3.64 5.70 26.23
CA ALA A 12 -3.31 7.05 25.82
C ALA A 12 -1.85 7.18 25.36
N ARG A 13 -0.90 6.55 26.08
CA ARG A 13 0.50 6.52 25.64
C ARG A 13 0.69 5.75 24.33
N GLN A 14 0.04 4.61 24.16
CA GLN A 14 0.12 3.82 22.93
C GLN A 14 -0.42 4.61 21.73
N ALA A 15 -1.59 5.23 21.86
CA ALA A 15 -2.17 6.08 20.83
C ALA A 15 -1.26 7.26 20.48
N ASN A 16 -0.67 7.92 21.49
CA ASN A 16 0.27 9.02 21.27
C ASN A 16 1.54 8.60 20.52
N VAL A 17 2.05 7.38 20.76
CA VAL A 17 3.18 6.86 19.98
C VAL A 17 2.81 6.77 18.50
N LEU A 18 1.63 6.24 18.17
CA LEU A 18 1.18 6.12 16.78
C LEU A 18 1.03 7.50 16.10
N LEU A 19 0.41 8.46 16.79
CA LEU A 19 0.26 9.83 16.27
C LEU A 19 1.63 10.48 16.05
N LYS A 20 2.54 10.37 17.02
CA LYS A 20 3.90 10.91 16.90
C LYS A 20 4.69 10.24 15.78
N THR A 21 4.53 8.94 15.57
CA THR A 21 5.15 8.24 14.43
C THR A 21 4.61 8.77 13.10
N ALA A 22 3.29 8.96 12.98
CA ALA A 22 2.69 9.53 11.77
C ALA A 22 3.24 10.93 11.46
N ASP A 23 3.44 11.77 12.48
CA ASP A 23 4.02 13.10 12.34
C ASP A 23 5.53 13.07 12.05
N THR A 24 6.29 12.20 12.74
CA THR A 24 7.75 12.10 12.59
C THR A 24 8.13 11.65 11.19
N PHE A 25 7.36 10.72 10.60
CA PHE A 25 7.60 10.22 9.25
C PHE A 25 6.67 10.86 8.22
N LYS A 26 6.18 12.08 8.46
CA LYS A 26 5.23 12.75 7.55
C LYS A 26 5.73 12.85 6.11
N ASP A 27 7.05 13.01 5.94
CA ASP A 27 7.69 13.20 4.63
C ASP A 27 8.11 11.86 3.99
N SER A 28 8.09 10.76 4.76
CA SER A 28 8.52 9.42 4.29
C SER A 28 7.35 8.45 4.10
N LEU A 29 6.27 8.60 4.85
CA LEU A 29 5.08 7.77 4.75
C LEU A 29 4.07 8.39 3.78
N SER A 30 3.36 7.55 3.03
CA SER A 30 2.22 7.98 2.23
C SER A 30 1.10 8.54 3.12
N ALA A 31 0.24 9.37 2.53
CA ALA A 31 -0.94 9.91 3.23
C ALA A 31 -1.82 8.78 3.81
N ASP A 32 -2.00 7.69 3.06
CA ASP A 32 -2.78 6.52 3.47
C ASP A 32 -2.16 5.76 4.64
N ALA A 33 -0.83 5.61 4.65
CA ALA A 33 -0.13 4.97 5.76
C ALA A 33 -0.29 5.80 7.05
N ARG A 34 -0.17 7.13 6.95
CA ARG A 34 -0.41 8.02 8.10
C ARG A 34 -1.86 7.98 8.57
N HIS A 35 -2.81 8.00 7.63
CA HIS A 35 -4.23 7.89 7.94
C HIS A 35 -4.52 6.57 8.69
N SER A 36 -3.93 5.46 8.27
CA SER A 36 -4.06 4.17 8.93
C SER A 36 -3.50 4.18 10.37
N LEU A 37 -2.36 4.83 10.60
CA LEU A 37 -1.80 5.00 11.95
C LEU A 37 -2.73 5.81 12.86
N VAL A 38 -3.30 6.91 12.36
CA VAL A 38 -4.26 7.74 13.11
C VAL A 38 -5.54 6.95 13.38
N ALA A 39 -6.08 6.25 12.39
CA ALA A 39 -7.26 5.39 12.53
C ALA A 39 -7.05 4.32 13.63
N HIS A 40 -5.88 3.68 13.67
CA HIS A 40 -5.54 2.73 14.73
C HIS A 40 -5.39 3.38 16.11
N ALA A 41 -4.89 4.62 16.19
CA ALA A 41 -4.85 5.37 17.43
C ALA A 41 -6.27 5.64 17.98
N THR A 42 -7.24 5.97 17.11
CA THR A 42 -8.65 6.14 17.53
C THR A 42 -9.21 4.86 18.14
N ARG A 43 -8.98 3.70 17.49
CA ARG A 43 -9.43 2.39 17.99
C ARG A 43 -8.86 2.05 19.37
N ILE A 44 -7.61 2.40 19.64
CA ILE A 44 -6.99 2.17 20.96
C ILE A 44 -7.70 2.98 22.04
N LEU A 45 -8.16 4.20 21.72
CA LEU A 45 -8.80 5.11 22.67
C LEU A 45 -10.29 4.83 22.87
N THR A 46 -11.01 4.53 21.79
CA THR A 46 -12.48 4.45 21.78
C THR A 46 -13.02 3.04 21.63
N GLY A 47 -12.17 2.08 21.26
CA GLY A 47 -12.57 0.72 20.88
C GLY A 47 -13.01 0.59 19.42
N GLU A 48 -13.17 1.70 18.70
CA GLU A 48 -13.70 1.73 17.33
C GLU A 48 -12.79 2.54 16.40
N ILE A 49 -12.74 2.16 15.14
CA ILE A 49 -12.05 2.93 14.11
C ILE A 49 -12.97 4.09 13.69
N LEU A 50 -12.66 5.31 14.14
CA LEU A 50 -13.49 6.49 13.84
C LEU A 50 -13.21 7.10 12.46
N LEU A 51 -12.06 6.77 11.89
CA LEU A 51 -11.63 7.23 10.57
C LEU A 51 -11.67 6.07 9.59
N SER A 52 -12.39 6.22 8.48
CA SER A 52 -12.41 5.20 7.42
C SER A 52 -10.98 4.88 6.98
N LEU A 53 -10.60 3.60 7.07
CA LEU A 53 -9.32 3.17 6.52
C LEU A 53 -9.29 3.48 5.02
N PRO A 54 -8.16 3.97 4.49
CA PRO A 54 -8.06 4.26 3.07
C PRO A 54 -8.33 2.99 2.25
N GLU A 55 -9.15 3.13 1.20
CA GLU A 55 -9.40 2.03 0.27
C GLU A 55 -8.12 1.71 -0.49
N VAL A 56 -7.42 0.66 -0.07
CA VAL A 56 -6.26 0.17 -0.81
C VAL A 56 -6.78 -0.50 -2.07
N ARG A 57 -6.71 0.22 -3.20
CA ARG A 57 -7.04 -0.35 -4.52
C ARG A 57 -6.18 -1.58 -4.73
N LYS A 58 -6.82 -2.72 -5.03
CA LYS A 58 -6.09 -3.98 -5.28
C LYS A 58 -5.11 -3.76 -6.43
N THR A 59 -3.87 -4.20 -6.23
CA THR A 59 -2.81 -4.09 -7.23
C THR A 59 -2.20 -5.44 -7.53
N TYR A 60 -1.60 -5.54 -8.73
CA TYR A 60 -1.01 -6.74 -9.27
C TYR A 60 0.41 -6.44 -9.74
N SER A 61 1.32 -7.38 -9.51
CA SER A 61 2.63 -7.39 -10.12
C SER A 61 2.55 -7.76 -11.60
N ALA A 62 3.61 -7.41 -12.35
CA ALA A 62 3.77 -7.87 -13.73
C ALA A 62 3.74 -9.41 -13.85
N SER A 63 4.21 -10.11 -12.82
CA SER A 63 4.19 -11.57 -12.77
C SER A 63 2.78 -12.10 -12.66
N GLU A 64 1.97 -11.58 -11.72
CA GLU A 64 0.58 -12.03 -11.55
C GLU A 64 -0.25 -11.80 -12.82
N ILE A 65 -0.11 -10.63 -13.47
CA ILE A 65 -0.79 -10.36 -14.74
C ILE A 65 -0.26 -11.29 -15.85
N GLY A 66 1.05 -11.51 -15.88
CA GLY A 66 1.67 -12.40 -16.86
C GLY A 66 1.15 -13.83 -16.72
N ASP A 67 1.13 -14.37 -15.50
CA ASP A 67 0.65 -15.72 -15.20
C ASP A 67 -0.84 -15.87 -15.59
N GLU A 68 -1.67 -14.86 -15.32
CA GLU A 68 -3.08 -14.84 -15.72
C GLU A 68 -3.27 -14.82 -17.25
N LEU A 69 -2.39 -14.12 -17.98
CA LEU A 69 -2.47 -13.97 -19.44
C LEU A 69 -1.60 -14.98 -20.21
N GLY A 70 -0.95 -15.93 -19.53
CA GLY A 70 -0.09 -16.94 -20.14
C GLY A 70 1.21 -16.38 -20.74
N VAL A 71 1.73 -15.27 -20.21
CA VAL A 71 2.97 -14.61 -20.69
C VAL A 71 3.93 -14.31 -19.54
N SER A 72 5.22 -14.10 -19.85
CA SER A 72 6.19 -13.75 -18.81
C SER A 72 6.00 -12.31 -18.28
N ALA A 73 6.35 -12.10 -17.01
CA ALA A 73 6.39 -10.78 -16.38
C ALA A 73 7.20 -9.74 -17.20
N ASN A 74 8.30 -10.19 -17.81
CA ASN A 74 9.13 -9.34 -18.67
C ASN A 74 8.36 -8.87 -19.91
N LYS A 75 7.53 -9.73 -20.52
CA LYS A 75 6.68 -9.35 -21.66
C LYS A 75 5.69 -8.26 -21.26
N ILE A 76 5.02 -8.42 -20.11
CA ILE A 76 4.12 -7.38 -19.54
C ILE A 76 4.87 -6.06 -19.34
N GLY A 77 6.05 -6.10 -18.72
CA GLY A 77 6.87 -4.90 -18.49
C GLY A 77 7.30 -4.20 -19.80
N ARG A 78 7.65 -4.97 -20.84
CA ARG A 78 7.99 -4.41 -22.17
C ARG A 78 6.77 -3.79 -22.85
N LEU A 79 5.61 -4.43 -22.80
CA LEU A 79 4.37 -3.84 -23.32
C LEU A 79 4.02 -2.55 -22.58
N ALA A 80 4.08 -2.55 -21.25
CA ALA A 80 3.77 -1.39 -20.45
C ALA A 80 4.66 -0.19 -20.80
N ASN A 81 5.96 -0.41 -20.99
CA ASN A 81 6.89 0.63 -21.44
C ASN A 81 6.61 1.07 -22.88
N LYS A 82 6.37 0.13 -23.81
CA LYS A 82 6.15 0.42 -25.24
C LYS A 82 4.89 1.24 -25.48
N HIS A 83 3.84 0.97 -24.70
CA HIS A 83 2.52 1.61 -24.84
C HIS A 83 2.27 2.70 -23.77
N ASN A 84 3.30 3.10 -23.02
CA ASN A 84 3.22 4.11 -21.96
C ASN A 84 2.11 3.85 -20.93
N LEU A 85 1.90 2.60 -20.54
CA LEU A 85 0.86 2.18 -19.58
C LEU A 85 1.27 2.37 -18.11
N LYS A 86 2.48 2.87 -17.84
CA LYS A 86 2.96 3.15 -16.48
C LYS A 86 2.51 4.54 -16.03
N THR A 87 1.20 4.69 -15.85
CA THR A 87 0.56 5.95 -15.43
C THR A 87 -0.19 5.75 -14.11
N ASN A 88 -0.49 6.86 -13.42
CA ASN A 88 -1.29 6.84 -12.19
C ASN A 88 -2.72 6.30 -12.40
N GLU A 89 -3.18 6.23 -13.66
CA GLU A 89 -4.47 5.64 -14.02
C GLU A 89 -4.44 4.10 -14.00
N TYR A 90 -3.32 3.51 -14.41
CA TYR A 90 -3.16 2.06 -14.58
C TYR A 90 -2.34 1.39 -13.49
N GLY A 91 -1.77 2.17 -12.57
CA GLY A 91 -1.02 1.62 -11.46
C GLY A 91 -0.30 2.67 -10.63
N MET A 92 0.67 2.21 -9.87
CA MET A 92 1.51 3.03 -9.01
C MET A 92 2.90 2.41 -8.84
N GLU A 93 3.91 3.25 -8.63
CA GLU A 93 5.23 2.78 -8.21
C GLU A 93 5.25 2.54 -6.70
N VAL A 94 5.77 1.38 -6.30
CA VAL A 94 5.97 1.00 -4.91
C VAL A 94 7.41 0.57 -4.69
N LEU A 95 7.92 0.76 -3.48
CA LEU A 95 9.16 0.11 -3.06
C LEU A 95 8.84 -1.33 -2.67
N ASP A 96 9.31 -2.27 -3.48
CA ASP A 96 9.13 -3.70 -3.25
C ASP A 96 10.46 -4.35 -2.86
N GLN A 97 10.41 -5.47 -2.14
CA GLN A 97 11.62 -6.21 -1.80
C GLN A 97 12.15 -6.95 -3.03
N ALA A 98 13.46 -6.83 -3.28
CA ALA A 98 14.07 -7.58 -4.37
C ALA A 98 13.99 -9.10 -4.11
N LYS A 99 13.65 -9.88 -5.15
CA LYS A 99 13.44 -11.34 -5.06
C LYS A 99 14.59 -12.12 -4.41
N HIS A 100 15.83 -11.64 -4.54
CA HIS A 100 17.04 -12.34 -4.09
C HIS A 100 17.89 -11.51 -3.11
N SER A 101 17.35 -10.44 -2.53
CA SER A 101 18.13 -9.57 -1.62
C SER A 101 17.22 -8.80 -0.66
N HIS A 102 17.77 -8.34 0.45
CA HIS A 102 17.07 -7.48 1.42
C HIS A 102 16.97 -6.01 0.99
N LYS A 103 17.46 -5.66 -0.22
CA LYS A 103 17.29 -4.32 -0.76
C LYS A 103 15.84 -4.08 -1.22
N GLN A 104 15.35 -2.86 -1.01
CA GLN A 104 14.12 -2.39 -1.62
C GLN A 104 14.42 -1.78 -2.99
N VAL A 105 13.59 -2.08 -3.98
CA VAL A 105 13.71 -1.57 -5.35
C VAL A 105 12.37 -1.00 -5.81
N PRO A 106 12.37 0.11 -6.58
CA PRO A 106 11.15 0.60 -7.21
C PRO A 106 10.56 -0.46 -8.15
N SER A 107 9.27 -0.74 -8.00
CA SER A 107 8.51 -1.70 -8.79
C SER A 107 7.15 -1.11 -9.13
N PHE A 108 6.71 -1.27 -10.39
CA PHE A 108 5.40 -0.79 -10.81
C PHE A 108 4.33 -1.86 -10.54
N ARG A 109 3.30 -1.49 -9.80
CA ARG A 109 2.13 -2.31 -9.50
C ARG A 109 0.97 -1.81 -10.33
N TYR A 110 0.25 -2.72 -10.97
CA TYR A 110 -0.83 -2.44 -11.89
C TYR A 110 -2.20 -2.58 -11.21
N PHE A 111 -3.16 -1.76 -11.59
CA PHE A 111 -4.56 -1.90 -11.16
C PHE A 111 -5.32 -2.91 -12.05
N GLU A 112 -6.52 -3.33 -11.63
CA GLU A 112 -7.33 -4.29 -12.39
C GLU A 112 -7.67 -3.78 -13.81
N ASN A 113 -7.92 -2.48 -13.94
CA ASN A 113 -8.38 -1.85 -15.18
C ASN A 113 -7.39 -1.93 -16.35
N VAL A 114 -6.10 -2.22 -16.13
CA VAL A 114 -5.13 -2.38 -17.22
C VAL A 114 -5.13 -3.79 -17.83
N LYS A 115 -5.68 -4.79 -17.14
CA LYS A 115 -5.68 -6.17 -17.65
C LYS A 115 -6.38 -6.33 -19.01
N PRO A 116 -7.54 -5.70 -19.27
CA PRO A 116 -8.15 -5.72 -20.60
C PRO A 116 -7.25 -5.13 -21.68
N VAL A 117 -6.53 -4.04 -21.37
CA VAL A 117 -5.57 -3.41 -22.30
C VAL A 117 -4.44 -4.37 -22.63
N PHE A 118 -3.86 -5.04 -21.64
CA PHE A 118 -2.84 -6.06 -21.90
C PHE A 118 -3.37 -7.23 -22.73
N ARG A 119 -4.62 -7.65 -22.52
CA ARG A 119 -5.25 -8.71 -23.31
C ARG A 119 -5.38 -8.32 -24.78
N GLU A 120 -5.80 -7.08 -25.05
CA GLU A 120 -5.90 -6.54 -26.42
C GLU A 120 -4.53 -6.46 -27.11
N LEU A 121 -3.51 -5.98 -26.41
CA LEU A 121 -2.16 -5.85 -26.95
C LEU A 121 -1.42 -7.19 -27.17
N LEU A 122 -1.90 -8.27 -26.55
CA LEU A 122 -1.37 -9.62 -26.68
C LEU A 122 -2.15 -10.48 -27.68
N SER A 123 -3.27 -9.97 -28.19
CA SER A 123 -4.09 -10.63 -29.21
C SER A 123 -3.41 -10.63 -30.58
#